data_AF-A0A4Q5TP66-F1
#
_entry.id   AF-A0A4Q5TP66-F1
#
_cell.length_a   1.000
_cell.length_b   1.000
_cell.length_c   1.000
_cell.angle_alpha   90.00
_cell.angle_beta   90.00
_cell.angle_gamma   90.00
#
_symmetry.space_group_name_H-M   'P 1'
#
loop_
_entity.id
_entity.type
_entity.pdbx_description
1 polymer ?
#
loop_
_entity_poly.entity_id
_entity_poly.type
_entity_poly.pdbx_seq_one_letter_code
_entity_poly.pdbx_strand_id
1 'polypeptide(L)' 'MKKLYSCVFVLLVLCSALPVCAKEFHVAKSGSDQGNGSKRLPFLTIGKAALVAGPGDVITVHRGVYRELVAPVIGG' A
#
# COMPACT_ATOMS: atom_id res chain seq x y z
N MET A 1 -5.60 -35.72 22.76
CA MET A 1 -4.51 -34.96 22.11
C MET A 1 -4.68 -34.85 20.58
N LYS A 2 -4.96 -35.93 19.83
CA LYS A 2 -5.18 -35.89 18.36
C LYS A 2 -6.27 -34.91 17.88
N LYS A 3 -7.39 -34.82 18.63
CA LYS A 3 -8.49 -33.87 18.33
C LYS A 3 -8.07 -32.40 18.48
N LEU A 4 -7.13 -32.10 19.39
CA LEU A 4 -6.63 -30.75 19.62
C LEU A 4 -5.74 -30.29 18.47
N TYR A 5 -4.84 -31.14 17.97
CA TYR A 5 -4.02 -30.86 16.79
C TYR A 5 -4.87 -30.68 15.52
N SER A 6 -5.94 -31.48 15.37
CA SER A 6 -6.88 -31.32 14.26
C SER A 6 -7.57 -29.95 14.28
N CYS A 7 -8.06 -29.51 15.45
CA CYS A 7 -8.66 -28.17 15.57
C CYS A 7 -7.64 -27.04 15.29
N VAL A 8 -6.41 -27.16 15.80
CA VAL A 8 -5.36 -26.16 15.55
C VAL A 8 -5.00 -26.08 14.06
N PHE A 9 -4.93 -27.22 13.37
CA PHE A 9 -4.65 -27.28 11.94
C PHE A 9 -5.78 -26.65 11.11
N VAL A 10 -7.05 -26.94 11.42
CA VAL A 10 -8.21 -26.34 10.75
C VAL A 10 -8.24 -24.81 10.97
N LEU A 11 -7.89 -24.35 12.17
CA LEU A 11 -7.88 -22.92 12.50
C LEU A 11 -6.76 -22.16 11.75
N LEU A 12 -5.59 -22.78 11.59
CA LEU A 12 -4.47 -22.25 10.80
C LEU A 12 -4.82 -22.12 9.31
N VAL A 13 -5.52 -23.12 8.75
CA VAL A 13 -5.97 -23.11 7.35
C VAL A 13 -7.09 -22.08 7.11
N LEU A 14 -7.97 -21.85 8.08
CA LEU A 14 -8.97 -20.77 7.96
C LEU A 14 -8.35 -19.37 8.01
N CYS A 15 -7.28 -19.20 8.80
CA CYS A 15 -6.63 -17.90 8.99
C CYS A 15 -5.83 -17.45 7.74
N SER A 16 -5.35 -18.38 6.93
CA SER A 16 -4.61 -18.07 5.69
C SER A 16 -5.50 -17.57 4.53
N ALA A 17 -6.83 -17.67 4.66
CA ALA A 17 -7.78 -17.23 3.64
C ALA A 17 -8.22 -15.76 3.81
N LEU A 18 -7.64 -15.00 4.75
CA LEU A 18 -7.99 -13.59 4.91
C LEU A 18 -7.47 -12.77 3.72
N PRO A 19 -8.32 -11.94 3.09
CA PRO A 19 -7.88 -11.09 1.99
C PRO A 19 -6.88 -10.06 2.51
N VAL A 20 -5.69 -10.04 1.90
CA VAL A 20 -4.71 -8.99 2.15
C VAL A 20 -5.26 -7.69 1.55
N CYS A 21 -5.37 -6.63 2.35
CA CYS A 21 -5.86 -5.34 1.88
C CYS A 21 -4.66 -4.47 1.49
N ALA A 22 -4.40 -4.35 0.19
CA ALA A 22 -3.45 -3.41 -0.36
C ALA A 22 -4.10 -2.02 -0.51
N LYS A 23 -3.42 -0.96 -0.09
CA LYS A 23 -3.91 0.41 -0.17
C LYS A 23 -3.50 1.07 -1.48
N GLU A 24 -4.40 1.86 -2.06
CA GLU A 24 -4.11 2.68 -3.25
C GLU A 24 -3.81 4.13 -2.84
N PHE A 25 -2.69 4.66 -3.32
CA PHE A 25 -2.28 6.05 -3.20
C PHE A 25 -2.26 6.74 -4.57
N HIS A 26 -2.58 8.02 -4.61
CA HIS A 26 -2.63 8.83 -5.81
C HIS A 26 -1.63 9.98 -5.75
N VAL A 27 -0.96 10.22 -6.87
CA VAL A 27 -0.03 11.34 -7.06
C VAL A 27 -0.52 12.18 -8.23
N ALA A 28 -0.71 13.49 -8.04
CA ALA A 28 -1.13 14.40 -9.10
C ALA A 28 -0.44 15.76 -8.96
N LYS A 29 -0.19 16.45 -10.09
CA LYS A 29 0.39 17.81 -10.10
C LYS A 29 -0.49 18.87 -9.43
N SER A 30 -1.79 18.60 -9.26
CA SER A 30 -2.74 19.44 -8.53
C SER A 30 -2.88 19.05 -7.04
N GLY A 31 -2.12 18.04 -6.59
CA GLY A 31 -2.16 17.52 -5.23
C GLY A 31 -1.31 18.31 -4.23
N SER A 32 -1.17 17.76 -3.04
CA SER A 32 -0.34 18.31 -1.96
C SER A 32 0.27 17.19 -1.14
N ASP A 33 1.55 17.31 -0.78
CA ASP A 33 2.24 16.34 0.09
C ASP A 33 1.78 16.38 1.55
N GLN A 34 0.93 17.35 1.90
CA GLN A 34 0.17 17.38 3.16
C GLN A 34 -1.17 16.62 3.05
N GLY A 35 -1.55 16.19 1.84
CA GLY A 35 -2.72 15.35 1.62
C GLY A 35 -2.56 13.95 2.22
N ASN A 36 -3.56 13.09 2.03
CA ASN A 36 -3.53 11.71 2.52
C ASN A 36 -3.29 10.67 1.42
N GLY A 37 -3.05 11.12 0.18
CA GLY A 37 -2.82 10.28 -0.98
C GLY A 37 -4.08 9.59 -1.51
N SER A 38 -5.28 9.96 -1.04
CA SER A 38 -6.53 9.46 -1.63
C SER A 38 -6.80 10.08 -3.02
N LYS A 39 -7.75 9.52 -3.78
CA LYS A 39 -8.20 10.11 -5.07
C LYS A 39 -8.64 11.58 -4.95
N ARG A 40 -9.18 11.99 -3.79
CA ARG A 40 -9.67 13.35 -3.54
C ARG A 40 -8.56 14.30 -3.07
N LEU A 41 -7.59 13.78 -2.32
CA LEU A 41 -6.46 14.54 -1.77
C LEU A 41 -5.14 13.82 -2.12
N PRO A 42 -4.78 13.79 -3.42
CA PRO A 42 -3.57 13.11 -3.87
C PRO A 42 -2.32 13.81 -3.37
N PHE A 43 -1.23 13.07 -3.26
CA PHE A 43 0.10 13.63 -3.05
C PHE A 43 0.56 14.43 -4.28
N LEU A 44 1.50 15.35 -4.07
CA LEU A 44 2.10 16.15 -5.14
C LEU A 44 3.31 15.43 -5.76
N THR A 45 4.07 14.70 -4.96
CA THR A 45 5.32 14.03 -5.36
C THR A 45 5.21 12.50 -5.30
N ILE A 46 5.94 11.84 -6.19
CA ILE A 46 6.08 10.38 -6.18
C ILE A 46 6.87 9.95 -4.95
N GLY A 47 7.90 10.73 -4.56
CA GLY A 47 8.68 10.47 -3.35
C GLY A 47 7.82 10.41 -2.09
N LYS A 48 6.86 11.34 -1.91
CA LYS A 48 5.97 11.31 -0.74
C LYS A 48 5.12 10.04 -0.69
N ALA A 49 4.59 9.59 -1.83
CA ALA A 49 3.83 8.35 -1.91
C ALA A 49 4.72 7.13 -1.59
N ALA A 50 5.94 7.09 -2.14
CA ALA A 50 6.89 6.00 -1.90
C ALA A 50 7.38 5.92 -0.45
N LEU A 51 7.35 7.02 0.30
CA LEU A 51 7.69 7.03 1.73
C LEU A 51 6.62 6.40 2.62
N VAL A 52 5.35 6.39 2.18
CA VAL A 52 4.22 5.91 3.00
C VAL A 52 3.66 4.57 2.52
N ALA A 53 3.90 4.21 1.26
CA ALA A 53 3.47 2.94 0.70
C ALA A 53 4.25 1.77 1.32
N GLY A 54 3.52 0.75 1.74
CA GLY A 54 4.07 -0.52 2.22
C GLY A 54 4.03 -1.63 1.15
N PRO A 55 4.51 -2.84 1.50
CA PRO A 55 4.44 -3.99 0.60
C PRO A 55 3.00 -4.30 0.17
N GLY A 56 2.81 -4.44 -1.15
CA GLY A 56 1.51 -4.72 -1.75
C GLY A 56 0.68 -3.48 -2.08
N ASP A 57 1.00 -2.30 -1.55
CA ASP A 57 0.31 -1.05 -1.88
C ASP A 57 0.55 -0.62 -3.34
N VAL A 58 -0.39 0.17 -3.88
CA VAL A 58 -0.36 0.64 -5.26
C VAL A 58 -0.25 2.17 -5.28
N ILE A 59 0.70 2.71 -6.04
CA ILE A 59 0.83 4.15 -6.28
C ILE A 59 0.39 4.47 -7.72
N THR A 60 -0.76 5.11 -7.87
CA THR A 60 -1.31 5.58 -9.14
C THR A 60 -0.86 7.02 -9.42
N VAL A 61 0.05 7.18 -10.39
CA VAL A 61 0.58 8.49 -10.80
C VAL A 61 -0.25 9.06 -11.95
N HIS A 62 -0.91 10.20 -11.71
CA HIS A 62 -1.67 10.93 -12.71
C HIS A 62 -0.76 11.68 -13.68
N ARG A 63 -1.28 11.98 -14.88
CA ARG A 63 -0.55 12.67 -15.95
C ARG A 63 0.19 13.91 -15.44
N GLY A 64 1.48 14.00 -15.76
CA GLY A 64 2.30 15.16 -15.46
C GLY A 64 3.78 14.86 -15.63
N VAL A 65 4.59 15.92 -15.58
CA VAL A 65 6.05 15.79 -15.51
C VAL A 65 6.47 15.95 -14.04
N TYR A 66 7.16 14.94 -13.53
CA TYR A 66 7.69 14.87 -12.17
C TYR A 66 9.21 14.86 -12.25
N ARG A 67 9.84 16.00 -11.92
CA ARG A 67 11.30 16.16 -11.94
C ARG A 67 11.83 15.92 -10.54
N GLU A 68 11.94 14.67 -10.16
CA GLU A 68 12.41 14.23 -8.84
C GLU A 68 13.26 12.97 -8.96
N LEU A 69 14.14 12.75 -7.98
CA LEU A 69 14.82 11.47 -7.80
C LEU A 69 13.98 10.62 -6.85
N VAL A 70 13.48 9.49 -7.33
CA VAL A 70 12.67 8.58 -6.51
C VAL A 70 13.59 7.51 -5.91
N ALA A 71 13.74 7.51 -4.59
CA ALA A 71 14.49 6.52 -3.83
C ALA A 71 13.59 5.92 -2.74
N PRO A 72 12.81 4.86 -3.06
CA PRO A 72 11.91 4.23 -2.09
C PRO A 72 12.70 3.69 -0.90
N VAL A 73 12.24 3.99 0.32
CA VAL A 73 12.87 3.51 1.55
C VAL A 73 12.45 2.07 1.86
N ILE A 74 11.25 1.68 1.42
CA ILE A 74 10.64 0.37 1.66
C ILE A 74 10.67 -0.42 0.35
N GLY A 75 11.18 -1.65 0.41
CA GLY A 75 11.14 -2.61 -0.70
C GLY A 75 9.82 -3.39 -0.73
N GLY A 76 9.47 -3.93 -1.90
CA GLY A 76 8.34 -4.84 -2.09
C GLY A 76 8.70 -6.30 -1.87
#